data_AF-A0A7V2ALS1-F1
#
_entry.id   AF-A0A7V2ALS1-F1
#
_cell.length_a   1.000
_cell.length_b   1.000
_cell.length_c   1.000
_cell.angle_alpha   90.00
_cell.angle_beta   90.00
_cell.angle_gamma   90.00
#
_symmetry.space_group_name_H-M   'P 1'
#
loop_
_entity.id
_entity.type
_entity.pdbx_description
1 polymer ?
#
loop_
_entity_poly.entity_id
_entity_poly.type
_entity_poly.pdbx_seq_one_letter_code
_entity_poly.pdbx_strand_id
1 'polypeptide(L)'
;DNGRPEGLFTGYFEMQLQGSWIKTGAYTTPIYERPSDNLVAKLADFDQDKTGSVVGKVRGRRFVPYDSRAQINNGALADRGQEILWVDSPVDAFFLHVQGSGRVIMADGSIVRLGFAGRNGRPYKSIGGELIRRGEMTRERTSMQSIRAWLRAHPGQASQLMETNGSYIFFRVVAGALKSLPVDQGPVGAAGLALTPGRSLAVDRRFIPLGLPVWLDTTDPLNPGQPLRRLVVTQDTGSAIKGPVRGDLFWGFGEAAATRAGLMKQSGRYFLLLPKQP
;
A
#
# COMPACT_ATOMS: atom_id res chain seq x y z
N ASP A 1 -2.67 -28.17 6.29
CA ASP A 1 -1.23 -28.36 6.14
C ASP A 1 -0.89 -29.70 6.77
N ASN A 2 -0.70 -30.78 6.00
CA ASN A 2 -0.17 -32.11 6.40
C ASN A 2 -0.05 -32.43 7.92
N GLY A 3 -1.11 -32.28 8.72
CA GLY A 3 -1.11 -32.44 10.19
C GLY A 3 -0.42 -31.34 11.03
N ARG A 4 0.11 -30.25 10.44
CA ARG A 4 0.73 -29.14 11.19
C ARG A 4 -0.31 -28.08 11.58
N PRO A 5 -0.52 -27.84 12.89
CA PRO A 5 -1.51 -26.86 13.35
C PRO A 5 -1.00 -25.42 13.33
N GLU A 6 0.31 -25.22 13.17
CA GLU A 6 0.95 -23.90 13.20
C GLU A 6 1.26 -23.37 11.80
N GLY A 7 1.24 -22.05 11.67
CA GLY A 7 1.66 -21.35 10.47
C GLY A 7 2.01 -19.89 10.73
N LEU A 8 2.16 -19.11 9.66
CA LEU A 8 2.77 -17.77 9.73
C LEU A 8 1.71 -16.65 9.77
N PHE A 9 1.85 -15.78 10.77
CA PHE A 9 1.05 -14.57 10.91
C PHE A 9 1.92 -13.33 10.76
N THR A 10 1.51 -12.46 9.82
CA THR A 10 2.15 -11.17 9.56
C THR A 10 1.17 -10.05 9.88
N GLY A 11 1.60 -8.80 9.77
CA GLY A 11 0.72 -7.65 9.92
C GLY A 11 0.82 -6.69 8.75
N TYR A 12 -0.31 -6.02 8.47
CA TYR A 12 -0.40 -4.94 7.49
C TYR A 12 -1.18 -3.75 8.06
N PHE A 13 -1.07 -2.59 7.40
CA PHE A 13 -1.68 -1.34 7.86
C PHE A 13 -2.05 -0.45 6.66
N GLU A 14 -2.90 0.54 6.89
CA GLU A 14 -3.23 1.59 5.93
C GLU A 14 -2.33 2.82 6.16
N MET A 15 -1.66 3.28 5.11
CA MET A 15 -0.86 4.50 5.16
C MET A 15 -1.74 5.71 5.48
N GLN A 16 -1.29 6.55 6.40
CA GLN A 16 -1.94 7.82 6.75
C GLN A 16 -0.98 8.98 6.47
N LEU A 17 -1.47 9.98 5.74
CA LEU A 17 -0.76 11.21 5.39
C LEU A 17 -1.55 12.43 5.89
N GLN A 18 -0.91 13.60 5.94
CA GLN A 18 -1.57 14.88 6.11
C GLN A 18 -1.65 15.58 4.74
N GLY A 19 -2.75 16.29 4.46
CA GLY A 19 -2.92 16.94 3.17
C GLY A 19 -3.83 18.16 3.14
N SER A 20 -3.87 18.79 1.97
CA SER A 20 -4.68 19.97 1.66
C SER A 20 -5.22 19.88 0.24
N TRP A 21 -6.41 20.44 0.03
CA TRP A 21 -7.02 20.59 -1.30
C TRP A 21 -6.35 21.64 -2.17
N ILE A 22 -5.47 22.45 -1.59
CA ILE A 22 -4.70 23.47 -2.30
C ILE A 22 -3.24 23.39 -1.87
N LYS A 23 -2.33 23.72 -2.79
CA LYS A 23 -0.90 23.87 -2.48
C LYS A 23 -0.71 25.04 -1.51
N THR A 24 -0.31 24.76 -0.27
CA THR A 24 -0.14 25.79 0.76
C THR A 24 0.77 25.33 1.90
N GLY A 25 1.56 26.25 2.47
CA GLY A 25 2.44 25.98 3.61
C GLY A 25 3.33 24.75 3.38
N ALA A 26 3.20 23.74 4.25
CA ALA A 26 3.92 22.47 4.14
C ALA A 26 3.37 21.55 3.02
N TYR A 27 2.10 21.68 2.63
CA TYR A 27 1.43 20.86 1.63
C TYR A 27 1.86 21.24 0.22
N THR A 28 3.03 20.74 -0.18
CA THR A 28 3.69 21.11 -1.44
C THR A 28 3.86 19.93 -2.38
N THR A 29 3.71 18.70 -1.90
CA THR A 29 3.88 17.49 -2.71
C THR A 29 2.55 17.09 -3.35
N PRO A 30 2.39 17.18 -4.67
CA PRO A 30 1.14 16.82 -5.32
C PRO A 30 0.92 15.31 -5.34
N ILE A 31 -0.34 14.90 -5.16
CA ILE A 31 -0.82 13.57 -5.54
C ILE A 31 -1.66 13.75 -6.79
N TYR A 32 -1.36 12.96 -7.83
CA TYR A 32 -1.99 13.10 -9.15
C TYR A 32 -3.09 12.06 -9.37
N GLU A 33 -4.17 12.49 -10.01
CA GLU A 33 -5.07 11.56 -10.69
C GLU A 33 -4.41 10.94 -11.92
N ARG A 34 -5.07 9.94 -12.52
CA ARG A 34 -4.57 9.35 -13.75
C ARG A 34 -4.78 10.33 -14.92
N PRO A 35 -3.70 10.80 -15.57
CA PRO A 35 -3.83 11.70 -16.71
C PRO A 35 -4.57 11.05 -17.87
N SER A 36 -5.36 11.81 -18.62
CA SER A 36 -6.11 11.31 -19.79
C SER A 36 -5.18 10.84 -20.92
N ASP A 37 -3.97 11.39 -21.01
CA ASP A 37 -2.91 10.98 -21.94
C ASP A 37 -2.09 9.77 -21.45
N ASN A 38 -2.37 9.23 -20.26
CA ASN A 38 -1.76 8.00 -19.75
C ASN A 38 -2.45 6.75 -20.33
N LEU A 39 -2.00 6.37 -21.52
CA LEU A 39 -2.60 5.32 -22.33
C LEU A 39 -1.93 3.97 -22.09
N VAL A 40 -2.74 2.90 -22.09
CA VAL A 40 -2.28 1.51 -22.01
C VAL A 40 -2.59 0.84 -23.34
N ALA A 41 -1.56 0.31 -24.00
CA ALA A 41 -1.70 -0.46 -25.24
C ALA A 41 -1.38 -1.93 -24.94
N LYS A 42 -2.31 -2.85 -25.23
CA LYS A 42 -2.04 -4.29 -25.12
C LYS A 42 -1.28 -4.72 -26.37
N LEU A 43 -0.20 -5.48 -26.19
CA LEU A 43 0.64 -5.90 -27.33
C LEU A 43 -0.11 -6.87 -28.25
N ALA A 44 -1.00 -7.69 -27.67
CA ALA A 44 -1.89 -8.61 -28.38
C ALA A 44 -2.85 -7.92 -29.38
N ASP A 45 -3.17 -6.64 -29.17
CA ASP A 45 -4.02 -5.87 -30.10
C ASP A 45 -3.29 -5.57 -31.44
N PHE A 46 -1.96 -5.67 -31.46
CA PHE A 46 -1.11 -5.42 -32.63
C PHE A 46 -0.50 -6.70 -33.20
N ASP A 47 -0.26 -7.69 -32.34
CA ASP A 47 0.45 -8.92 -32.65
C ASP A 47 0.02 -9.99 -31.65
N GLN A 48 -0.76 -10.98 -32.09
CA GLN A 48 -1.41 -11.96 -31.21
C GLN A 48 -0.40 -12.85 -30.46
N ASP A 49 0.82 -12.99 -30.97
CA ASP A 49 1.88 -13.78 -30.32
C ASP A 49 2.55 -13.03 -29.16
N LYS A 50 2.30 -11.71 -29.04
CA LYS A 50 2.86 -10.89 -27.98
C LYS A 50 1.93 -10.78 -26.78
N THR A 51 2.46 -11.12 -25.61
CA THR A 51 1.77 -10.95 -24.33
C THR A 51 2.17 -9.67 -23.62
N GLY A 52 1.25 -9.10 -22.83
CA GLY A 52 1.52 -7.95 -21.96
C GLY A 52 1.00 -6.62 -22.50
N SER A 53 1.35 -5.55 -21.80
CA SER A 53 0.92 -4.18 -22.12
C SER A 53 2.07 -3.20 -21.95
N VAL A 54 2.07 -2.15 -22.76
CA VAL A 54 2.93 -0.98 -22.60
C VAL A 54 2.10 0.22 -22.17
N VAL A 55 2.67 1.07 -21.33
CA VAL A 55 2.04 2.34 -20.91
C VAL A 55 2.84 3.49 -21.48
N GLY A 56 2.14 4.45 -22.07
CA GLY A 56 2.76 5.55 -22.80
C GLY A 56 1.80 6.70 -23.01
N LYS A 57 2.25 7.66 -23.81
CA LYS A 57 1.48 8.80 -24.30
C LYS A 57 1.77 9.03 -25.77
N VAL A 58 0.85 9.70 -26.46
CA VAL A 58 1.07 10.12 -27.85
C VAL A 58 1.83 11.45 -27.84
N ARG A 59 2.94 11.51 -28.59
CA ARG A 59 3.67 12.75 -28.86
C ARG A 59 3.84 12.90 -30.37
N GLY A 60 3.11 13.84 -30.96
CA GLY A 60 3.00 13.95 -32.41
C GLY A 60 2.44 12.65 -33.01
N ARG A 61 3.21 12.00 -33.87
CA ARG A 61 2.82 10.72 -34.52
C ARG A 61 3.43 9.47 -33.87
N ARG A 62 3.98 9.58 -32.66
CA ARG A 62 4.66 8.47 -31.97
C ARG A 62 3.99 8.15 -30.64
N PHE A 63 3.88 6.86 -30.34
CA PHE A 63 3.61 6.37 -29.00
C PHE A 63 4.94 6.27 -28.24
N VAL A 64 5.09 7.01 -27.14
CA VAL A 64 6.32 7.08 -26.36
C VAL A 64 6.08 6.66 -24.91
N PRO A 65 7.10 6.16 -24.18
CA PRO A 65 6.96 5.84 -22.77
C PRO A 65 6.45 7.04 -21.95
N TYR A 66 5.61 6.77 -20.96
CA TYR A 66 5.10 7.83 -20.08
C TYR A 66 6.24 8.41 -19.21
N ASP A 67 6.01 9.59 -18.64
CA ASP A 67 7.02 10.28 -17.82
C ASP A 67 7.43 9.44 -16.61
N SER A 68 8.74 9.40 -16.33
CA SER A 68 9.30 8.74 -15.15
C SER A 68 9.02 9.53 -13.87
N ARG A 69 9.17 8.89 -12.70
CA ARG A 69 9.08 9.58 -11.40
C ARG A 69 9.92 10.86 -11.35
N ALA A 70 11.18 10.82 -11.79
CA ALA A 70 12.04 11.99 -11.83
C ALA A 70 11.46 13.10 -12.70
N GLN A 71 10.94 12.78 -13.88
CA GLN A 71 10.31 13.78 -14.76
C GLN A 71 9.03 14.37 -14.14
N ILE A 72 8.20 13.53 -13.51
CA ILE A 72 6.96 13.97 -12.84
C ILE A 72 7.29 14.86 -11.63
N ASN A 73 8.24 14.46 -10.78
CA ASN A 73 8.71 15.26 -9.65
C ASN A 73 9.27 16.62 -10.11
N ASN A 74 9.92 16.67 -11.28
CA ASN A 74 10.45 17.89 -11.90
C ASN A 74 9.41 18.65 -12.75
N GLY A 75 8.12 18.41 -12.53
CA GLY A 75 7.05 19.23 -13.09
C GLY A 75 6.49 18.78 -14.43
N ALA A 76 6.75 17.56 -14.89
CA ALA A 76 6.17 17.08 -16.16
C ALA A 76 4.63 17.13 -16.17
N LEU A 77 3.98 17.06 -15.00
CA LEU A 77 2.52 17.16 -14.84
C LEU A 77 2.05 18.45 -14.16
N ALA A 78 2.97 19.38 -13.86
CA ALA A 78 2.60 20.63 -13.21
C ALA A 78 1.65 21.45 -14.08
N ASP A 79 0.72 22.15 -13.43
CA ASP A 79 -0.22 23.09 -14.03
C ASP A 79 -1.17 22.46 -15.07
N ARG A 80 -1.35 21.14 -15.03
CA ARG A 80 -2.31 20.41 -15.87
C ARG A 80 -3.67 20.23 -15.21
N GLY A 81 -3.85 20.70 -13.97
CA GLY A 81 -5.08 20.53 -13.19
C GLY A 81 -5.37 19.06 -12.84
N GLN A 82 -4.31 18.26 -12.63
CA GLN A 82 -4.40 16.82 -12.36
C GLN A 82 -4.06 16.49 -10.90
N GLU A 83 -3.69 17.49 -10.12
CA GLU A 83 -3.47 17.37 -8.68
C GLU A 83 -4.82 17.14 -7.98
N ILE A 84 -4.99 15.98 -7.33
CA ILE A 84 -6.20 15.69 -6.54
C ILE A 84 -6.12 16.26 -5.12
N LEU A 85 -4.90 16.38 -4.58
CA LEU A 85 -4.57 17.02 -3.29
C LEU A 85 -3.05 17.17 -3.17
N TRP A 86 -2.60 17.91 -2.16
CA TRP A 86 -1.19 18.07 -1.81
C TRP A 86 -0.93 17.51 -0.42
N VAL A 87 0.18 16.80 -0.24
CA VAL A 87 0.64 16.26 1.04
C VAL A 87 1.90 16.96 1.52
N ASP A 88 2.15 16.85 2.82
CA ASP A 88 3.24 17.52 3.54
C ASP A 88 4.60 16.83 3.41
N SER A 89 4.64 15.57 2.97
CA SER A 89 5.86 14.77 2.91
C SER A 89 6.04 14.05 1.56
N PRO A 90 7.11 14.35 0.80
CA PRO A 90 7.44 13.61 -0.42
C PRO A 90 7.84 12.15 -0.14
N VAL A 91 8.39 11.89 1.04
CA VAL A 91 8.73 10.53 1.50
C VAL A 91 7.46 9.72 1.73
N ASP A 92 6.47 10.29 2.41
CA ASP A 92 5.23 9.58 2.68
C ASP A 92 4.39 9.41 1.41
N ALA A 93 4.40 10.41 0.52
CA ALA A 93 3.86 10.27 -0.83
C ALA A 93 4.54 9.11 -1.59
N PHE A 94 5.86 8.98 -1.52
CA PHE A 94 6.57 7.84 -2.13
C PHE A 94 6.10 6.50 -1.58
N PHE A 95 5.96 6.36 -0.25
CA PHE A 95 5.47 5.12 0.34
C PHE A 95 3.99 4.85 0.02
N LEU A 96 3.16 5.90 -0.11
CA LEU A 96 1.81 5.77 -0.64
C LEU A 96 1.83 5.15 -2.05
N HIS A 97 2.74 5.57 -2.94
CA HIS A 97 2.92 4.93 -4.26
C HIS A 97 3.33 3.45 -4.13
N VAL A 98 4.20 3.10 -3.19
CA VAL A 98 4.63 1.71 -2.99
C VAL A 98 3.48 0.83 -2.49
N GLN A 99 2.64 1.36 -1.59
CA GLN A 99 1.49 0.64 -1.02
C GLN A 99 0.28 0.60 -1.97
N GLY A 100 0.10 1.61 -2.82
CA GLY A 100 -0.98 1.67 -3.82
C GLY A 100 -2.32 2.19 -3.30
N SER A 101 -2.47 2.39 -1.99
CA SER A 101 -3.62 3.03 -1.36
C SER A 101 -3.27 3.62 0.01
N GLY A 102 -4.09 4.53 0.49
CA GLY A 102 -3.96 5.10 1.82
C GLY A 102 -5.04 6.13 2.12
N ARG A 103 -4.95 6.76 3.29
CA ARG A 103 -5.84 7.82 3.73
C ARG A 103 -5.06 9.11 3.97
N VAL A 104 -5.71 10.24 3.71
CA VAL A 104 -5.19 11.58 3.93
C VAL A 104 -6.11 12.26 4.92
N ILE A 105 -5.54 12.73 6.03
CA ILE A 105 -6.21 13.64 6.95
C ILE A 105 -6.02 15.04 6.36
N MET A 106 -7.12 15.65 5.95
CA MET A 106 -7.12 16.96 5.33
C MET A 106 -6.96 18.06 6.37
N ALA A 107 -6.47 19.23 5.97
CA ALA A 107 -6.29 20.39 6.84
C ALA A 107 -7.59 20.87 7.52
N ASP A 108 -8.76 20.55 6.94
CA ASP A 108 -10.09 20.80 7.53
C ASP A 108 -10.57 19.70 8.49
N GLY A 109 -9.75 18.68 8.74
CA GLY A 109 -10.04 17.52 9.58
C GLY A 109 -10.80 16.39 8.86
N SER A 110 -11.25 16.59 7.62
CA SER A 110 -11.89 15.55 6.83
C SER A 110 -10.91 14.45 6.43
N ILE A 111 -11.42 13.26 6.12
CA ILE A 111 -10.60 12.14 5.66
C ILE A 111 -10.90 11.83 4.21
N VAL A 112 -9.83 11.76 3.41
CA VAL A 112 -9.88 11.37 2.01
C VAL A 112 -9.16 10.05 1.84
N ARG A 113 -9.83 9.05 1.30
CA ARG A 113 -9.21 7.78 0.92
C ARG A 113 -8.75 7.82 -0.52
N LEU A 114 -7.53 7.37 -0.75
CA LEU A 114 -6.89 7.28 -2.05
C LEU A 114 -6.73 5.82 -2.44
N GLY A 115 -7.26 5.49 -3.62
CA GLY A 115 -7.08 4.18 -4.24
C GLY A 115 -6.28 4.28 -5.55
N PHE A 116 -5.64 3.17 -5.93
CA PHE A 116 -4.95 3.05 -7.22
C PHE A 116 -5.89 3.37 -8.40
N ALA A 117 -5.41 4.19 -9.34
CA ALA A 117 -6.08 4.52 -10.59
C ALA A 117 -5.25 4.18 -11.84
N GLY A 118 -3.93 4.06 -11.72
CA GLY A 118 -3.05 3.74 -12.84
C GLY A 118 -1.57 3.79 -12.46
N ARG A 119 -0.70 3.48 -13.41
CA ARG A 119 0.76 3.60 -13.27
C ARG A 119 1.36 4.13 -14.55
N ASN A 120 2.53 4.75 -14.49
CA ASN A 120 3.25 5.25 -15.67
C ASN A 120 3.92 4.14 -16.53
N GLY A 121 3.85 2.87 -16.10
CA GLY A 121 4.41 1.70 -16.79
C GLY A 121 5.94 1.57 -16.74
N ARG A 122 6.64 2.46 -16.03
CA ARG A 122 8.09 2.31 -15.81
C ARG A 122 8.34 1.15 -14.83
N PRO A 123 9.47 0.44 -14.97
CA PRO A 123 9.81 -0.65 -14.05
C PRO A 123 10.01 -0.12 -12.63
N TYR A 124 9.53 -0.87 -11.66
CA TYR A 124 9.81 -0.62 -10.25
C TYR A 124 11.27 -0.95 -9.95
N LYS A 125 11.97 -0.05 -9.25
CA LYS A 125 13.28 -0.33 -8.66
C LYS A 125 13.20 -0.15 -7.14
N SER A 126 13.72 -1.13 -6.40
CA SER A 126 13.73 -1.08 -4.93
C SER A 126 14.77 -0.09 -4.43
N ILE A 127 14.32 0.94 -3.70
CA ILE A 127 15.24 1.90 -3.06
C ILE A 127 15.99 1.28 -1.87
N GLY A 128 15.42 0.26 -1.23
CA GLY A 128 16.13 -0.52 -0.21
C GLY A 128 17.29 -1.31 -0.82
N GLY A 129 17.08 -1.91 -1.99
CA GLY A 129 18.15 -2.56 -2.76
C GLY A 129 19.24 -1.58 -3.18
N GLU A 130 18.85 -0.36 -3.57
CA GLU A 130 19.79 0.71 -3.90
C GLU A 130 20.60 1.19 -2.69
N LEU A 131 19.99 1.32 -1.51
CA LEU A 131 20.69 1.64 -0.26
C LEU A 131 21.71 0.56 0.11
N ILE A 132 21.35 -0.71 -0.04
CA ILE A 132 22.29 -1.83 0.15
C ILE A 132 23.45 -1.73 -0.83
N ARG A 133 23.17 -1.48 -2.11
CA ARG A 133 24.20 -1.33 -3.15
C ARG A 133 25.17 -0.17 -2.86
N ARG A 134 24.69 0.90 -2.24
CA ARG A 134 25.50 2.06 -1.82
C ARG A 134 26.30 1.81 -0.52
N GLY A 135 26.05 0.71 0.20
CA GLY A 135 26.65 0.45 1.51
C GLY A 135 25.99 1.22 2.67
N GLU A 136 24.88 1.89 2.42
CA GLU A 136 24.14 2.71 3.41
C GLU A 136 23.26 1.86 4.34
N MET A 137 22.93 0.64 3.92
CA MET A 137 22.12 -0.32 4.68
C MET A 137 22.57 -1.76 4.45
N THR A 138 22.31 -2.62 5.43
CA THR A 138 22.46 -4.07 5.26
C THR A 138 21.10 -4.70 4.97
N ARG A 139 21.10 -5.89 4.36
CA ARG A 139 19.87 -6.61 4.01
C ARG A 139 19.02 -6.92 5.25
N GLU A 140 19.65 -7.23 6.37
CA GLU A 140 19.03 -7.59 7.64
C GLU A 140 18.32 -6.38 8.28
N ARG A 141 18.84 -5.17 8.03
CA ARG A 141 18.27 -3.92 8.55
C ARG A 141 17.29 -3.26 7.60
N THR A 142 17.14 -3.76 6.37
CA THR A 142 16.32 -3.14 5.33
C THR A 142 14.83 -3.42 5.57
N SER A 143 14.17 -2.46 6.20
CA SER A 143 12.71 -2.41 6.40
C SER A 143 12.13 -1.07 5.91
N MET A 144 10.81 -1.01 5.67
CA MET A 144 10.14 0.24 5.31
C MET A 144 10.45 1.36 6.32
N GLN A 145 10.43 1.04 7.61
CA GLN A 145 10.69 1.96 8.71
C GLN A 145 12.12 2.50 8.65
N SER A 146 13.10 1.60 8.49
CA SER A 146 14.50 2.00 8.39
C SER A 146 14.76 2.89 7.16
N ILE A 147 14.18 2.55 6.01
CA ILE A 147 14.34 3.31 4.76
C ILE A 147 13.70 4.69 4.92
N ARG A 148 12.50 4.77 5.51
CA ARG A 148 11.82 6.04 5.80
C ARG A 148 12.65 6.92 6.75
N ALA A 149 13.24 6.32 7.78
CA ALA A 149 14.13 7.01 8.70
C ALA A 149 15.38 7.55 7.98
N TRP A 150 16.01 6.73 7.13
CA TRP A 150 17.18 7.15 6.35
C TRP A 150 16.85 8.32 5.41
N LEU A 151 15.72 8.26 4.70
CA LEU A 151 15.27 9.34 3.79
C LEU A 151 15.04 10.66 4.55
N ARG A 152 14.47 10.60 5.76
CA ARG A 152 14.25 11.78 6.60
C ARG A 152 15.56 12.36 7.15
N ALA A 153 16.53 11.50 7.47
CA ALA A 153 17.84 11.92 7.94
C ALA A 153 18.74 12.51 6.82
N HIS A 154 18.45 12.20 5.56
CA HIS A 154 19.25 12.63 4.40
C HIS A 154 18.42 13.39 3.35
N PRO A 155 17.81 14.55 3.70
CA PRO A 155 16.88 15.26 2.82
C PRO A 155 17.51 15.67 1.48
N GLY A 156 18.81 16.02 1.46
CA GLY A 156 19.54 16.36 0.23
C GLY A 156 19.74 15.20 -0.75
N GLN A 157 19.66 13.96 -0.28
CA GLN A 157 19.80 12.75 -1.11
C GLN A 157 18.48 12.01 -1.35
N ALA A 158 17.46 12.30 -0.54
CA ALA A 158 16.20 11.58 -0.52
C ALA A 158 15.50 11.60 -1.89
N SER A 159 15.42 12.76 -2.55
CA SER A 159 14.77 12.86 -3.87
C SER A 159 15.48 12.01 -4.91
N GLN A 160 16.81 12.14 -5.01
CA GLN A 160 17.61 11.40 -5.99
C GLN A 160 17.52 9.88 -5.76
N LEU A 161 17.52 9.43 -4.50
CA LEU A 161 17.33 8.02 -4.16
C LEU A 161 15.94 7.54 -4.57
N MET A 162 14.88 8.26 -4.20
CA MET A 162 13.50 7.89 -4.57
C MET A 162 13.30 7.86 -6.09
N GLU A 163 13.94 8.77 -6.81
CA GLU A 163 13.87 8.90 -8.28
C GLU A 163 14.60 7.79 -9.03
N THR A 164 15.47 7.01 -8.37
CA THR A 164 15.98 5.76 -8.96
C THR A 164 14.84 4.79 -9.30
N ASN A 165 13.73 4.86 -8.56
CA ASN A 165 12.49 4.17 -8.90
C ASN A 165 11.68 4.95 -9.94
N GLY A 166 11.84 4.62 -11.21
CA GLY A 166 11.11 5.27 -12.31
C GLY A 166 9.60 5.06 -12.28
N SER A 167 9.09 4.03 -11.58
CA SER A 167 7.66 3.74 -11.44
C SER A 167 6.94 4.84 -10.66
N TYR A 168 5.80 5.30 -11.18
CA TYR A 168 4.91 6.28 -10.56
C TYR A 168 3.46 5.77 -10.59
N ILE A 169 2.72 5.99 -9.51
CA ILE A 169 1.33 5.54 -9.33
C ILE A 169 0.40 6.74 -9.36
N PHE A 170 -0.70 6.63 -10.09
CA PHE A 170 -1.77 7.61 -10.10
C PHE A 170 -2.91 7.13 -9.23
N PHE A 171 -3.60 8.06 -8.59
CA PHE A 171 -4.63 7.77 -7.60
C PHE A 171 -6.00 8.28 -8.03
N ARG A 172 -7.01 7.87 -7.28
CA ARG A 172 -8.36 8.44 -7.33
C ARG A 172 -8.88 8.54 -5.90
N VAL A 173 -9.71 9.54 -5.66
CA VAL A 173 -10.50 9.60 -4.43
C VAL A 173 -11.51 8.46 -4.46
N VAL A 174 -11.55 7.67 -3.39
CA VAL A 174 -12.54 6.61 -3.24
C VAL A 174 -13.91 7.23 -2.95
N ALA A 175 -14.91 6.89 -3.76
CA ALA A 175 -16.27 7.47 -3.71
C ALA A 175 -17.29 6.56 -3.00
N GLY A 176 -18.52 7.08 -2.84
CA GLY A 176 -19.66 6.35 -2.27
C GLY A 176 -19.59 6.18 -0.75
N ALA A 177 -20.21 5.12 -0.22
CA ALA A 177 -20.22 4.79 1.22
C ALA A 177 -18.81 4.69 1.84
N LEU A 178 -17.79 4.54 1.01
CA LEU A 178 -16.39 4.42 1.40
C LEU A 178 -15.74 5.78 1.72
N LYS A 179 -16.28 6.88 1.17
CA LYS A 179 -15.91 8.26 1.51
C LYS A 179 -16.38 8.62 2.93
N SER A 180 -17.51 8.06 3.36
CA SER A 180 -18.15 8.31 4.65
C SER A 180 -17.81 7.28 5.72
N LEU A 181 -16.81 6.42 5.50
CA LEU A 181 -16.39 5.49 6.54
C LEU A 181 -15.94 6.27 7.77
N PRO A 182 -16.37 5.86 8.98
CA PRO A 182 -15.90 6.45 10.22
C PRO A 182 -14.37 6.51 10.29
N VAL A 183 -13.86 7.55 10.97
CA VAL A 183 -12.43 7.84 11.11
C VAL A 183 -11.64 6.68 11.74
N ASP A 184 -12.30 5.87 12.54
CA ASP A 184 -11.76 4.71 13.24
C ASP A 184 -11.74 3.43 12.38
N GLN A 185 -12.33 3.45 11.17
CA GLN A 185 -12.35 2.30 10.27
C GLN A 185 -11.21 2.35 9.23
N GLY A 186 -10.77 1.17 8.81
CA GLY A 186 -9.77 0.95 7.76
C GLY A 186 -10.37 0.92 6.36
N PRO A 187 -9.56 0.59 5.32
CA PRO A 187 -10.02 0.56 3.94
C PRO A 187 -11.00 -0.59 3.73
N VAL A 188 -11.59 -0.66 2.54
CA VAL A 188 -12.44 -1.80 2.17
C VAL A 188 -11.58 -3.01 1.84
N GLY A 189 -11.78 -4.08 2.58
CA GLY A 189 -11.17 -5.37 2.28
C GLY A 189 -11.85 -6.09 1.12
N ALA A 190 -11.27 -7.21 0.71
CA ALA A 190 -11.83 -8.07 -0.34
C ALA A 190 -13.27 -8.58 -0.06
N ALA A 191 -13.74 -8.53 1.18
CA ALA A 191 -15.14 -8.85 1.54
C ALA A 191 -16.15 -7.73 1.20
N GLY A 192 -15.68 -6.58 0.69
CA GLY A 192 -16.54 -5.41 0.41
C GLY A 192 -16.92 -4.62 1.67
N LEU A 193 -16.33 -4.96 2.82
CA LEU A 193 -16.57 -4.31 4.11
C LEU A 193 -15.32 -3.55 4.57
N ALA A 194 -15.52 -2.50 5.35
CA ALA A 194 -14.42 -1.77 5.96
C ALA A 194 -13.67 -2.64 6.98
N LEU A 195 -12.34 -2.57 6.94
CA LEU A 195 -11.49 -3.29 7.86
C LEU A 195 -11.48 -2.63 9.23
N THR A 196 -11.51 -3.44 10.28
CA THR A 196 -11.45 -2.99 11.67
C THR A 196 -10.04 -3.22 12.22
N PRO A 197 -9.36 -2.17 12.72
CA PRO A 197 -8.02 -2.29 13.32
C PRO A 197 -7.93 -3.40 14.38
N GLY A 198 -6.96 -4.29 14.20
CA GLY A 198 -6.69 -5.43 15.06
C GLY A 198 -7.75 -6.54 15.05
N ARG A 199 -8.78 -6.43 14.20
CA ARG A 199 -9.91 -7.38 14.13
C ARG A 199 -10.14 -7.94 12.74
N SER A 200 -9.61 -7.33 11.69
CA SER A 200 -9.65 -7.91 10.34
C SER A 200 -8.41 -8.74 10.02
N LEU A 201 -8.63 -9.91 9.41
CA LEU A 201 -7.60 -10.82 8.98
C LEU A 201 -7.68 -11.03 7.46
N ALA A 202 -6.56 -10.83 6.76
CA ALA A 202 -6.41 -11.27 5.38
C ALA A 202 -6.04 -12.76 5.35
N VAL A 203 -6.72 -13.54 4.51
CA VAL A 203 -6.54 -15.00 4.44
C VAL A 203 -6.40 -15.49 2.99
N ASP A 204 -5.96 -16.73 2.82
CA ASP A 204 -6.01 -17.41 1.52
C ASP A 204 -7.41 -17.96 1.24
N ARG A 205 -8.13 -17.30 0.32
CA ARG A 205 -9.52 -17.63 -0.05
C ARG A 205 -9.70 -19.03 -0.62
N ARG A 206 -8.63 -19.71 -1.03
CA ARG A 206 -8.68 -21.11 -1.48
C ARG A 206 -8.97 -22.08 -0.34
N PHE A 207 -8.67 -21.67 0.90
CA PHE A 207 -8.83 -22.50 2.08
C PHE A 207 -9.86 -21.94 3.06
N ILE A 208 -9.88 -20.62 3.24
CA ILE A 208 -10.72 -19.96 4.25
C ILE A 208 -11.68 -18.97 3.57
N PRO A 209 -13.00 -19.12 3.70
CA PRO A 209 -13.94 -18.15 3.16
C PRO A 209 -13.88 -16.83 3.93
N LEU A 210 -14.31 -15.76 3.26
CA LEU A 210 -14.44 -14.45 3.87
C LEU A 210 -15.70 -14.38 4.75
N GLY A 211 -15.66 -13.53 5.78
CA GLY A 211 -16.76 -13.29 6.72
C GLY A 211 -16.78 -14.23 7.93
N LEU A 212 -15.82 -15.13 8.06
CA LEU A 212 -15.75 -16.05 9.19
C LEU A 212 -15.14 -15.40 10.44
N PRO A 213 -15.75 -15.57 11.62
CA PRO A 213 -15.08 -15.33 12.88
C PRO A 213 -14.01 -16.40 13.13
N VAL A 214 -12.83 -15.95 13.57
CA VAL A 214 -11.65 -16.78 13.75
C VAL A 214 -10.99 -16.40 15.08
N TRP A 215 -10.71 -17.38 15.93
CA TRP A 215 -9.88 -17.18 17.11
C TRP A 215 -8.40 -17.31 16.73
N LEU A 216 -7.67 -16.20 16.76
CA LEU A 216 -6.23 -16.15 16.52
C LEU A 216 -5.48 -16.40 17.83
N ASP A 217 -4.50 -17.31 17.82
CA ASP A 217 -3.58 -17.62 18.91
C ASP A 217 -2.13 -17.50 18.40
N THR A 218 -1.48 -16.38 18.74
CA THR A 218 -0.10 -16.06 18.35
C THR A 218 0.54 -15.20 19.46
N THR A 219 1.62 -14.48 19.16
CA THR A 219 2.38 -13.63 20.08
C THR A 219 2.36 -12.16 19.66
N ASP A 220 2.52 -11.23 20.61
CA ASP A 220 2.54 -9.80 20.30
C ASP A 220 3.84 -9.44 19.54
N PRO A 221 3.77 -8.73 18.40
CA PRO A 221 4.97 -8.40 17.62
C PRO A 221 5.93 -7.42 18.30
N LEU A 222 5.47 -6.65 19.30
CA LEU A 222 6.32 -5.76 20.10
C LEU A 222 6.89 -6.46 21.33
N ASN A 223 6.21 -7.51 21.80
CA ASN A 223 6.67 -8.35 22.90
C ASN A 223 6.40 -9.82 22.57
N PRO A 224 7.33 -10.50 21.87
CA PRO A 224 7.13 -11.88 21.43
C PRO A 224 6.88 -12.89 22.56
N GLY A 225 7.21 -12.56 23.80
CA GLY A 225 6.89 -13.40 24.98
C GLY A 225 5.44 -13.27 25.46
N GLN A 226 4.70 -12.27 24.99
CA GLN A 226 3.31 -12.02 25.39
C GLN A 226 2.33 -12.67 24.40
N PRO A 227 1.34 -13.45 24.86
CA PRO A 227 0.35 -14.03 23.97
C PRO A 227 -0.56 -12.94 23.38
N LEU A 228 -0.75 -12.99 22.06
CA LEU A 228 -1.76 -12.23 21.33
C LEU A 228 -2.88 -13.18 20.92
N ARG A 229 -3.94 -13.21 21.74
CA ARG A 229 -5.13 -14.04 21.54
C ARG A 229 -6.36 -13.20 21.34
N ARG A 230 -7.05 -13.35 20.21
CA ARG A 230 -8.24 -12.56 19.92
C ARG A 230 -9.13 -13.13 18.83
N LEU A 231 -10.42 -12.84 18.96
CA LEU A 231 -11.37 -12.97 17.87
C LEU A 231 -11.07 -11.93 16.78
N VAL A 232 -10.93 -12.41 15.55
CA VAL A 232 -10.78 -11.64 14.31
C VAL A 232 -11.80 -12.15 13.28
N VAL A 233 -11.98 -11.42 12.18
CA VAL A 233 -12.88 -11.77 11.08
C VAL A 233 -12.11 -11.78 9.76
N THR A 234 -12.35 -12.78 8.93
CA THR A 234 -11.70 -12.93 7.61
C THR A 234 -12.29 -11.95 6.60
N GLN A 235 -11.82 -10.70 6.56
CA GLN A 235 -12.43 -9.65 5.74
C GLN A 235 -11.64 -9.28 4.48
N ASP A 236 -10.45 -9.87 4.32
CA ASP A 236 -9.52 -9.47 3.26
C ASP A 236 -8.73 -10.64 2.66
N THR A 237 -7.97 -10.36 1.60
CA THR A 237 -7.04 -11.30 0.97
C THR A 237 -5.78 -10.56 0.51
N GLY A 238 -4.65 -11.27 0.41
CA GLY A 238 -3.44 -10.72 -0.19
C GLY A 238 -2.76 -11.71 -1.12
N SER A 239 -2.08 -11.22 -2.17
CA SER A 239 -1.36 -12.08 -3.13
C SER A 239 -0.22 -12.87 -2.49
N ALA A 240 0.40 -12.34 -1.44
CA ALA A 240 1.43 -13.01 -0.64
C ALA A 240 0.86 -13.90 0.49
N ILE A 241 -0.45 -13.88 0.70
CA ILE A 241 -1.13 -14.64 1.76
C ILE A 241 -1.58 -15.97 1.16
N LYS A 242 -0.74 -16.99 1.36
CA LYS A 242 -0.91 -18.32 0.76
C LYS A 242 -0.78 -19.42 1.81
N GLY A 243 -1.72 -20.35 1.78
CA GLY A 243 -1.72 -21.55 2.63
C GLY A 243 -2.89 -21.59 3.64
N PRO A 244 -3.15 -22.78 4.21
CA PRO A 244 -4.30 -23.05 5.06
C PRO A 244 -4.14 -22.61 6.52
N VAL A 245 -2.92 -22.28 6.97
CA VAL A 245 -2.64 -21.68 8.29
C VAL A 245 -1.74 -20.47 8.03
N ARG A 246 -2.33 -19.42 7.45
CA ARG A 246 -1.64 -18.19 7.09
C ARG A 246 -2.63 -17.03 7.27
N GLY A 247 -2.17 -15.94 7.86
CA GLY A 247 -2.98 -14.73 7.97
C GLY A 247 -2.16 -13.45 8.06
N ASP A 248 -2.71 -12.36 7.54
CA ASP A 248 -2.17 -11.01 7.72
C ASP A 248 -3.14 -10.21 8.60
N LEU A 249 -2.70 -9.78 9.78
CA LEU A 249 -3.54 -9.03 10.71
C LEU A 249 -3.51 -7.54 10.34
N PHE A 250 -4.68 -6.96 10.10
CA PHE A 250 -4.79 -5.53 9.87
C PHE A 250 -4.60 -4.78 11.18
N TRP A 251 -3.54 -3.99 11.33
CA TRP A 251 -3.25 -3.23 12.55
C TRP A 251 -3.90 -1.85 12.61
N GLY A 252 -4.57 -1.41 11.53
CA GLY A 252 -5.15 -0.09 11.43
C GLY A 252 -4.28 0.86 10.60
N PHE A 253 -4.15 2.09 11.08
CA PHE A 253 -3.49 3.19 10.39
C PHE A 253 -2.62 4.01 11.35
N GLY A 254 -1.74 4.83 10.79
CA GLY A 254 -0.81 5.64 11.56
C GLY A 254 0.43 4.87 12.04
N GLU A 255 1.28 5.56 12.81
CA GLU A 255 2.62 5.07 13.15
C GLU A 255 2.60 3.84 14.05
N ALA A 256 1.72 3.78 15.05
CA ALA A 256 1.59 2.62 15.92
C ALA A 256 1.20 1.35 15.14
N ALA A 257 0.28 1.47 14.19
CA ALA A 257 -0.11 0.37 13.31
C ALA A 257 1.04 -0.04 12.39
N ALA A 258 1.76 0.93 11.81
CA ALA A 258 2.91 0.68 10.95
C ALA A 258 4.03 -0.06 11.67
N THR A 259 4.32 0.30 12.92
CA THR A 259 5.35 -0.35 13.75
C THR A 259 4.95 -1.79 14.07
N ARG A 260 3.71 -2.02 14.54
CA ARG A 260 3.23 -3.38 14.84
C ARG A 260 3.19 -4.25 13.59
N ALA A 261 2.69 -3.73 12.47
CA ALA A 261 2.60 -4.44 11.20
C ALA A 261 3.99 -4.85 10.69
N GLY A 262 4.95 -3.92 10.65
CA GLY A 262 6.29 -4.18 10.13
C GLY A 262 7.13 -5.17 10.95
N LEU A 263 6.87 -5.27 12.26
CA LEU A 263 7.54 -6.22 13.15
C LEU A 263 6.86 -7.58 13.21
N MET A 264 5.61 -7.68 12.74
CA MET A 264 4.84 -8.91 12.87
C MET A 264 5.30 -9.98 11.88
N LYS A 265 5.96 -11.00 12.44
CA LYS A 265 6.32 -12.25 11.79
C LYS A 265 6.30 -13.37 12.83
N GLN A 266 5.10 -13.78 13.22
CA GLN A 266 4.88 -14.66 14.37
C GLN A 266 4.40 -16.05 13.91
N SER A 267 4.86 -17.10 14.58
CA SER A 267 4.19 -18.41 14.49
C SER A 267 2.87 -18.34 15.26
N GLY A 268 1.89 -19.11 14.84
CA GLY A 268 0.64 -19.21 15.55
C GLY A 268 -0.30 -20.20 14.90
N ARG A 269 -1.53 -20.24 15.40
CA ARG A 269 -2.62 -21.04 14.87
C ARG A 269 -3.91 -20.24 14.92
N TYR A 270 -4.92 -20.73 14.22
CA TYR A 270 -6.25 -20.21 14.39
C TYR A 270 -7.32 -21.29 14.45
N PHE A 271 -8.47 -20.93 15.02
CA PHE A 271 -9.63 -21.78 15.13
C PHE A 271 -10.80 -21.10 14.42
N LEU A 272 -11.41 -21.80 13.47
CA LEU A 272 -12.58 -21.30 12.75
C LEU A 272 -13.81 -21.48 13.62
N LEU A 273 -14.57 -20.40 13.82
CA LEU A 273 -15.84 -20.47 14.54
C LEU A 273 -16.96 -20.60 13.52
N LEU A 274 -17.43 -21.84 13.33
CA LEU A 274 -18.50 -22.14 12.39
C LEU A 274 -19.85 -22.05 13.10
N PRO A 275 -20.90 -21.52 12.44
CA PRO A 275 -22.25 -21.57 12.97
C PRO A 275 -22.64 -23.02 13.31
N LYS A 276 -23.30 -23.21 14.46
CA LYS A 276 -23.94 -24.49 14.76
C LYS A 276 -25.00 -24.74 13.69
N GLN A 277 -25.02 -25.94 13.12
CA GLN A 277 -26.10 -26.32 12.20
C GLN A 277 -27.45 -26.15 12.92
N PRO A 278 -28.47 -25.57 12.26
CA PRO A 278 -29.80 -25.42 12.84
C PRO A 278 -30.41 -26.78 13.20
#